data_AF-B8QS11-F1
#
_entry.id   AF-B8QS11-F1
#
_cell.length_a   1.000
_cell.length_b   1.000
_cell.length_c   1.000
_cell.angle_alpha   90.00
_cell.angle_beta   90.00
_cell.angle_gamma   90.00
#
_symmetry.space_group_name_H-M   'P 1'
#
loop_
_entity.id
_entity.type
_entity.pdbx_description
1 polymer ?
#
loop_
_entity_poly.entity_id
_entity_poly.type
_entity_poly.pdbx_seq_one_letter_code
_entity_poly.pdbx_strand_id
1 'polypeptide(L)'
;FRYLPLTTHILLTSPSSSAVFLSKACKRFSKSLLQKKCYICIGKATHETIRNVLPKAPTLLASEEISEGVFPVIRTLPTTSYLLYPHSALSRPVIKDFLKKNSWHFFSYAHYTVKPRPIKKHLFSQYEHIILTSPSTVRAYAQLFPQLP
;
A
#
# COMPACT_ATOMS: atom_id res chain seq x y z
N PHE A 1 -10.66 3.63 11.20
CA PHE A 1 -10.52 5.08 10.93
C PHE A 1 -10.51 5.97 12.18
N ARG A 2 -10.69 5.45 13.41
CA ARG A 2 -10.62 6.28 14.65
C ARG A 2 -9.27 6.99 14.85
N TYR A 3 -8.20 6.50 14.22
CA TYR A 3 -6.84 7.01 14.37
C TYR A 3 -6.46 8.15 13.40
N LEU A 4 -7.26 8.40 12.35
CA LEU A 4 -6.94 9.40 11.32
C LEU A 4 -6.86 10.85 11.87
N PRO A 5 -7.69 11.29 12.83
CA PRO A 5 -7.58 12.64 13.38
C PRO A 5 -6.20 12.93 13.97
N LEU A 6 -5.65 11.98 14.75
CA LEU A 6 -4.35 12.10 15.43
C LEU A 6 -3.15 11.84 14.51
N THR A 7 -3.38 11.17 13.38
CA THR A 7 -2.33 10.84 12.41
C THR A 7 -1.72 12.12 11.83
N THR A 8 -0.40 12.22 11.80
CA THR A 8 0.31 13.28 11.06
C THR A 8 0.79 12.76 9.70
N HIS A 9 1.21 11.49 9.64
CA HIS A 9 1.79 10.86 8.46
C HIS A 9 1.06 9.57 8.08
N ILE A 10 0.76 9.38 6.80
CA ILE A 10 0.13 8.16 6.26
C ILE A 10 1.14 7.47 5.32
N LEU A 11 1.54 6.26 5.68
CA LEU A 11 2.47 5.45 4.91
C LEU A 11 1.71 4.58 3.91
N LEU A 12 1.91 4.83 2.62
CA LEU A 12 1.26 4.09 1.53
C LEU A 12 2.32 3.42 0.65
N THR A 13 2.17 2.12 0.46
CA THR A 13 3.23 1.26 -0.07
C THR A 13 2.97 0.77 -1.49
N SER A 14 1.79 1.00 -2.05
CA SER A 14 1.47 0.63 -3.43
C SER A 14 0.31 1.46 -3.98
N PRO A 15 0.22 1.63 -5.31
CA PRO A 15 -0.90 2.35 -5.94
C PRO A 15 -2.27 1.75 -5.58
N SER A 16 -2.39 0.42 -5.58
CA SER A 16 -3.65 -0.26 -5.26
C SER A 16 -4.06 -0.05 -3.80
N SER A 17 -3.11 -0.15 -2.86
CA SER A 17 -3.36 0.13 -1.44
C SER A 17 -3.82 1.59 -1.25
N SER A 18 -3.12 2.53 -1.90
CA SER A 18 -3.47 3.96 -1.88
C SER A 18 -4.88 4.22 -2.41
N ALA A 19 -5.22 3.68 -3.58
CA ALA A 19 -6.53 3.90 -4.19
C ALA A 19 -7.68 3.39 -3.29
N VAL A 20 -7.53 2.19 -2.72
CA VAL A 20 -8.53 1.61 -1.82
C VAL A 20 -8.64 2.42 -0.53
N PHE A 21 -7.51 2.80 0.07
CA PHE A 21 -7.50 3.63 1.27
C PHE A 21 -8.16 4.99 1.03
N LEU A 22 -7.74 5.71 -0.01
CA LEU A 22 -8.23 7.04 -0.34
C LEU A 22 -9.72 7.02 -0.69
N SER A 23 -10.19 6.02 -1.45
CA SER A 23 -11.62 5.84 -1.75
C SER A 23 -12.46 5.73 -0.48
N LYS A 24 -12.00 4.94 0.51
CA LYS A 24 -12.70 4.79 1.80
C LYS A 24 -12.57 6.04 2.68
N ALA A 25 -11.40 6.68 2.68
CA ALA A 25 -11.14 7.86 3.49
C ALA A 25 -11.96 9.07 3.00
N CYS A 26 -12.00 9.33 1.69
CA CYS A 26 -12.75 10.44 1.09
C CYS A 26 -14.27 10.31 1.30
N LYS A 27 -14.79 9.08 1.44
CA LYS A 27 -16.21 8.87 1.80
C LYS A 27 -16.54 9.21 3.25
N ARG A 28 -15.54 9.26 4.13
CA ARG A 28 -15.73 9.37 5.57
C ARG A 28 -15.21 10.68 6.16
N PHE A 29 -14.29 11.35 5.47
CA PHE A 29 -13.63 12.57 5.94
C PHE A 29 -13.58 13.62 4.84
N SER A 30 -13.56 14.89 5.26
CA SER A 30 -13.45 16.00 4.32
C SER A 30 -12.09 15.97 3.61
N LYS A 31 -12.10 16.38 2.34
CA LYS A 31 -10.88 16.52 1.53
C LYS A 31 -9.86 17.47 2.19
N SER A 32 -10.34 18.53 2.84
CA SER A 32 -9.50 19.47 3.59
C SER A 32 -8.72 18.79 4.71
N LEU A 33 -9.36 17.93 5.51
CA LEU A 33 -8.67 17.18 6.56
C LEU A 33 -7.60 16.24 5.99
N LEU A 34 -7.93 15.54 4.90
CA LEU A 34 -7.03 14.58 4.26
C LEU A 34 -5.82 15.25 3.62
N GLN A 35 -5.98 16.45 3.05
CA GLN A 35 -4.89 17.22 2.46
C GLN A 35 -3.92 17.81 3.50
N LYS A 36 -4.33 17.93 4.77
CA LYS A 36 -3.43 18.37 5.86
C LYS A 36 -2.49 17.27 6.33
N LYS A 37 -2.70 16.01 5.92
CA LYS A 37 -1.85 14.87 6.28
C LYS A 37 -0.66 14.78 5.32
N CYS A 38 0.49 14.36 5.83
CA CYS A 38 1.66 14.06 5.00
C CYS A 38 1.64 12.59 4.55
N TYR A 39 1.90 12.31 3.28
CA TYR A 39 1.86 10.96 2.74
C TYR A 39 3.26 10.46 2.37
N ILE A 40 3.69 9.37 2.99
CA ILE A 40 4.97 8.73 2.70
C ILE A 40 4.73 7.64 1.66
N CYS A 41 5.40 7.72 0.52
CA CYS A 41 5.15 6.92 -0.67
C CYS A 41 6.39 6.10 -1.01
N ILE A 42 6.24 4.79 -1.21
CA ILE A 42 7.38 3.95 -1.64
C ILE A 42 7.84 4.28 -3.07
N GLY A 43 6.90 4.43 -4.00
CA GLY A 43 7.24 4.62 -5.42
C GLY A 43 6.47 5.73 -6.09
N LYS A 44 6.97 6.21 -7.23
CA LYS A 44 6.38 7.32 -8.00
C LYS A 44 4.92 7.07 -8.35
N ALA A 45 4.57 5.85 -8.77
CA ALA A 45 3.18 5.49 -9.07
C ALA A 45 2.24 5.65 -7.85
N THR A 46 2.74 5.41 -6.64
CA THR A 46 1.97 5.61 -5.40
C THR A 46 1.76 7.09 -5.13
N HIS A 47 2.81 7.91 -5.34
CA HIS A 47 2.76 9.37 -5.24
C HIS A 47 1.73 9.96 -6.22
N GLU A 48 1.77 9.56 -7.49
CA GLU A 48 0.80 10.01 -8.50
C GLU A 48 -0.64 9.66 -8.12
N THR A 49 -0.87 8.47 -7.58
CA THR A 49 -2.20 8.05 -7.09
C THR A 49 -2.73 9.03 -6.02
N ILE A 50 -1.86 9.50 -5.13
CA ILE A 50 -2.24 10.46 -4.08
C ILE A 50 -2.49 11.83 -4.69
N ARG A 51 -1.61 12.32 -5.57
CA ARG A 51 -1.73 13.65 -6.18
C ARG A 51 -3.00 13.78 -7.02
N ASN A 52 -3.41 12.72 -7.72
CA ASN A 52 -4.65 12.69 -8.49
C ASN A 52 -5.91 12.87 -7.61
N VAL A 53 -5.90 12.36 -6.38
CA VAL A 53 -7.06 12.46 -5.47
C VAL A 53 -6.96 13.69 -4.56
N LEU A 54 -5.77 13.96 -4.03
CA LEU A 54 -5.44 14.96 -3.03
C LEU A 54 -4.25 15.84 -3.51
N PRO A 55 -4.45 16.68 -4.53
CA PRO A 55 -3.36 17.40 -5.20
C PRO A 55 -2.60 18.38 -4.29
N LYS A 56 -3.21 18.82 -3.18
CA LYS A 56 -2.58 19.74 -2.22
C LYS A 56 -1.94 19.03 -1.03
N ALA A 57 -2.02 17.71 -0.95
CA ALA A 57 -1.41 16.97 0.15
C ALA A 57 0.12 16.96 0.03
N PRO A 58 0.86 17.22 1.12
CA PRO A 58 2.30 17.03 1.14
C PRO A 58 2.64 15.54 1.03
N THR A 59 3.70 15.24 0.31
CA THR A 59 4.16 13.87 0.08
C THR A 59 5.67 13.76 0.26
N LEU A 60 6.12 12.66 0.83
CA LEU A 60 7.52 12.27 0.89
C LEU A 60 7.71 10.98 0.09
N LEU A 61 8.76 10.91 -0.72
CA LEU A 61 9.15 9.71 -1.45
C LEU A 61 10.22 8.95 -0.68
N ALA A 62 10.11 7.63 -0.67
CA ALA A 62 11.18 6.75 -0.21
C ALA A 62 12.47 6.98 -0.99
N SER A 63 13.61 6.67 -0.37
CA SER A 63 14.92 6.74 -1.04
C SER A 63 15.05 5.71 -2.15
N GLU A 64 14.36 4.59 -2.00
CA GLU A 64 14.32 3.47 -2.94
C GLU A 64 12.89 2.94 -3.06
N GLU A 65 12.50 2.43 -4.22
CA GLU A 65 11.15 1.88 -4.47
C GLU A 65 10.97 0.47 -3.87
N ILE A 66 11.42 0.27 -2.62
CA ILE A 66 11.26 -0.94 -1.82
C ILE A 66 10.70 -0.61 -0.44
N SER A 67 10.29 -1.63 0.32
CA SER A 67 9.68 -1.44 1.65
C SER A 67 10.62 -0.77 2.65
N GLU A 68 11.91 -1.06 2.56
CA GLU A 68 12.97 -0.56 3.43
C GLU A 68 13.37 0.89 3.06
N GLY A 69 13.08 1.34 1.83
CA GLY A 69 13.40 2.68 1.34
C GLY A 69 12.68 3.82 2.09
N VAL A 70 11.64 3.51 2.87
CA VAL A 70 10.94 4.50 3.71
C VAL A 70 11.65 4.75 5.04
N PHE A 71 12.61 3.90 5.44
CA PHE A 71 13.24 4.00 6.75
C PHE A 71 14.06 5.29 6.92
N PRO A 72 14.88 5.72 5.94
CA PRO A 72 15.58 7.00 6.05
C PRO A 72 14.59 8.17 6.17
N VAL A 73 13.49 8.13 5.42
CA VAL A 73 12.43 9.15 5.46
C VAL A 73 11.73 9.20 6.82
N ILE A 74 11.40 8.04 7.39
CA ILE A 74 10.76 7.99 8.71
C ILE A 74 11.70 8.54 9.79
N ARG A 75 13.01 8.29 9.69
CA ARG A 75 14.01 8.79 10.65
C ARG A 75 14.14 10.32 10.68
N THR A 76 13.74 11.03 9.62
CA THR A 76 13.77 12.50 9.59
C THR A 76 12.51 13.13 10.18
N LEU A 77 11.49 12.34 10.52
CA LEU A 77 10.25 12.86 11.06
C LEU A 77 10.41 13.32 12.51
N PRO A 78 9.64 14.33 12.95
CA PRO A 78 9.57 14.70 14.35
C PRO A 78 9.14 13.52 15.23
N THR A 79 9.69 13.41 16.44
CA THR A 79 9.33 12.37 17.42
C THR A 79 7.84 12.41 17.82
N THR A 80 7.18 13.55 17.65
CA THR A 80 5.73 13.73 17.85
C THR A 80 4.87 13.17 16.72
N SER A 81 5.48 12.56 15.70
CA SER A 81 4.77 12.04 14.53
C SER A 81 3.96 10.79 14.86
N TYR A 82 2.71 10.78 14.43
CA TYR A 82 1.81 9.62 14.48
C TYR A 82 1.63 9.05 13.08
N LEU A 83 2.08 7.82 12.90
CA LEU A 83 2.10 7.11 11.62
C LEU A 83 0.87 6.21 11.49
N LEU A 84 0.10 6.40 10.42
CA LEU A 84 -0.91 5.44 9.99
C LEU A 84 -0.32 4.60 8.86
N TYR A 85 -0.35 3.28 9.03
CA TYR A 85 0.14 2.34 8.03
C TYR A 85 -0.98 1.39 7.56
N PRO A 86 -1.81 1.81 6.59
CA PRO A 86 -2.74 0.92 5.91
C PRO A 86 -1.97 0.02 4.93
N HIS A 87 -2.10 -1.29 5.07
CA HIS A 87 -1.36 -2.24 4.21
C HIS A 87 -2.22 -3.38 3.68
N SER A 88 -1.65 -4.19 2.79
CA SER A 88 -2.28 -5.42 2.34
C SER A 88 -2.15 -6.49 3.43
N ALA A 89 -3.08 -7.45 3.47
CA ALA A 89 -2.98 -8.61 4.36
C ALA A 89 -1.73 -9.48 4.08
N LEU A 90 -1.14 -9.37 2.88
CA LEU A 90 0.03 -10.12 2.45
C LEU A 90 1.34 -9.33 2.56
N SER A 91 1.32 -8.14 3.18
CA SER A 91 2.51 -7.29 3.29
C SER A 91 3.59 -7.96 4.15
N ARG A 92 4.85 -7.87 3.72
CA ARG A 92 6.01 -8.22 4.54
C ARG A 92 6.00 -7.40 5.84
N PRO A 93 6.37 -7.98 7.00
CA PRO A 93 6.27 -7.30 8.29
C PRO A 93 7.37 -6.24 8.50
N VAL A 94 8.35 -6.16 7.60
CA VAL A 94 9.58 -5.33 7.71
C VAL A 94 9.31 -3.88 8.14
N ILE A 95 8.29 -3.22 7.58
CA ILE A 95 7.92 -1.85 7.97
C ILE A 95 7.37 -1.82 9.40
N LYS A 96 6.48 -2.75 9.75
CA LYS A 96 5.89 -2.84 11.09
C LYS A 96 6.96 -3.15 12.14
N ASP A 97 7.89 -4.04 11.82
CA ASP A 97 8.98 -4.43 12.71
C ASP A 97 9.95 -3.27 12.93
N PHE A 98 10.27 -2.51 11.87
CA PHE A 98 11.03 -1.27 11.98
C PHE A 98 10.35 -0.26 12.90
N LEU A 99 9.06 0.01 12.71
CA LEU A 99 8.31 0.97 13.54
C LEU A 99 8.29 0.56 15.01
N LYS A 100 8.08 -0.73 15.30
CA LYS A 100 8.13 -1.28 16.66
C LYS A 100 9.52 -1.18 17.28
N LYS A 101 10.55 -1.64 16.57
CA LYS A 101 11.93 -1.70 17.06
C LYS A 101 12.46 -0.30 17.43
N ASN A 102 11.99 0.74 16.76
CA ASN A 102 12.39 2.12 17.00
C ASN A 102 11.35 2.94 17.79
N SER A 103 10.38 2.27 18.44
CA SER A 103 9.39 2.90 19.35
C SER A 103 8.60 4.05 18.73
N TRP A 104 8.27 3.97 17.44
CA TRP A 104 7.42 4.99 16.80
C TRP A 104 5.98 4.93 17.31
N HIS A 105 5.31 6.08 17.33
CA HIS A 105 3.86 6.11 17.51
C HIS A 105 3.18 5.76 16.18
N PHE A 106 2.55 4.58 16.10
CA PHE A 106 1.89 4.15 14.87
C PHE A 106 0.65 3.29 15.08
N PHE A 107 -0.22 3.28 14.06
CA PHE A 107 -1.29 2.30 13.91
C PHE A 107 -1.17 1.62 12.55
N SER A 108 -0.92 0.31 12.55
CA SER A 108 -0.87 -0.51 11.33
C SER A 108 -2.10 -1.40 11.23
N TYR A 109 -2.69 -1.53 10.05
CA TYR A 109 -3.77 -2.49 9.82
C TYR A 109 -3.82 -2.96 8.37
N ALA A 110 -4.15 -4.25 8.20
CA ALA A 110 -4.48 -4.81 6.90
C ALA A 110 -5.87 -4.29 6.48
N HIS A 111 -5.94 -3.49 5.41
CA HIS A 111 -7.20 -2.88 4.97
C HIS A 111 -7.78 -3.49 3.70
N TYR A 112 -6.98 -4.28 2.99
CA TYR A 112 -7.37 -5.04 1.82
C TYR A 112 -6.53 -6.31 1.70
N THR A 113 -7.01 -7.24 0.90
CA THR A 113 -6.23 -8.37 0.41
C THR A 113 -6.44 -8.48 -1.09
N VAL A 114 -5.51 -9.12 -1.78
CA VAL A 114 -5.72 -9.58 -3.15
C VAL A 114 -6.30 -10.99 -3.11
N LYS A 115 -7.15 -11.31 -4.08
CA LYS A 115 -7.67 -12.66 -4.32
C LYS A 115 -7.52 -12.98 -5.80
N PRO A 116 -7.27 -14.25 -6.17
CA PRO A 116 -7.34 -14.67 -7.56
C PRO A 116 -8.69 -14.28 -8.15
N ARG A 117 -8.67 -13.67 -9.33
CA ARG A 117 -9.90 -13.40 -10.08
C ARG A 117 -10.26 -14.68 -10.83
N PRO A 118 -11.51 -15.16 -10.78
CA PRO A 118 -11.92 -16.28 -11.60
C PRO A 118 -11.79 -15.89 -13.08
N ILE A 119 -11.02 -16.68 -13.82
CA ILE A 119 -10.78 -16.53 -15.26
C ILE A 119 -11.17 -17.85 -15.92
N LYS A 120 -11.81 -17.78 -17.10
CA LYS A 120 -12.22 -18.98 -17.83
C LYS A 120 -10.98 -19.68 -18.41
N LYS A 121 -10.90 -21.01 -18.28
CA LYS A 121 -9.77 -21.83 -18.77
C LYS A 121 -9.47 -21.61 -20.25
N HIS A 122 -10.49 -21.40 -21.07
CA HIS A 122 -10.32 -21.15 -22.52
C HIS A 122 -9.53 -19.87 -22.84
N LEU A 123 -9.38 -18.94 -21.87
CA LEU A 123 -8.53 -17.77 -22.10
C LEU A 123 -7.08 -18.18 -22.38
N PHE A 124 -6.63 -19.27 -21.73
CA PHE A 124 -5.26 -19.76 -21.82
C PHE A 124 -5.04 -20.75 -22.97
N SER A 125 -6.10 -21.39 -23.47
CA SER A 125 -5.97 -22.44 -24.51
C SER A 125 -5.48 -21.92 -25.87
N GLN A 126 -5.53 -20.61 -26.10
CA GLN A 126 -5.04 -19.98 -27.33
C GLN A 126 -3.54 -19.60 -27.26
N TYR A 127 -2.90 -19.76 -26.10
CA TYR A 127 -1.51 -19.34 -25.90
C TYR A 127 -0.63 -20.57 -25.64
N GLU A 128 0.47 -20.67 -26.39
CA GLU A 128 1.47 -21.73 -26.21
C GLU A 128 2.32 -21.52 -24.95
N HIS A 129 2.55 -20.26 -24.58
CA HIS A 129 3.34 -19.89 -23.41
C HIS A 129 2.59 -18.91 -22.50
N ILE A 130 2.68 -19.14 -21.19
CA ILE A 130 2.09 -18.29 -20.17
C ILE A 130 3.24 -17.79 -19.28
N ILE A 131 3.41 -16.46 -19.20
CA ILE A 131 4.44 -15.84 -18.37
C ILE A 131 3.80 -15.34 -17.08
N LEU A 132 4.29 -15.86 -15.94
CA LEU A 132 3.85 -15.47 -14.61
C LEU A 132 4.94 -14.61 -13.96
N THR A 133 4.63 -13.34 -13.69
CA THR A 133 5.63 -12.34 -13.31
C THR A 133 5.83 -12.17 -11.80
N SER A 134 5.13 -12.95 -10.96
CA SER A 134 5.30 -12.92 -9.51
C SER A 134 4.96 -14.25 -8.83
N PRO A 135 5.49 -14.51 -7.61
CA PRO A 135 5.07 -15.67 -6.82
C PRO A 135 3.56 -15.70 -6.54
N SER A 136 2.92 -14.53 -6.46
CA SER A 136 1.48 -14.44 -6.23
C SER A 136 0.65 -14.87 -7.44
N THR A 137 1.12 -14.59 -8.67
CA THR A 137 0.47 -15.02 -9.90
C THR A 137 0.66 -16.51 -10.15
N VAL A 138 1.82 -17.08 -9.76
CA VAL A 138 2.05 -18.53 -9.76
C VAL A 138 1.04 -19.25 -8.85
N ARG A 139 0.90 -18.82 -7.60
CA ARG A 139 -0.07 -19.42 -6.67
C ARG A 139 -1.51 -19.27 -7.15
N ALA A 140 -1.87 -18.09 -7.68
CA ALA A 140 -3.21 -17.85 -8.21
C ALA A 140 -3.51 -18.75 -9.42
N TYR A 141 -2.55 -18.92 -10.32
CA TYR A 141 -2.69 -19.79 -11.49
C TYR A 141 -2.88 -21.25 -11.08
N ALA A 142 -2.02 -21.78 -10.20
CA ALA A 142 -2.13 -23.15 -9.69
C ALA A 142 -3.47 -23.42 -8.96
N GLN A 143 -3.99 -22.42 -8.25
CA GLN A 143 -5.31 -22.52 -7.60
C GLN A 143 -6.47 -22.53 -8.60
N LEU A 144 -6.39 -21.75 -9.67
CA LEU A 144 -7.46 -21.62 -10.66
C LEU A 144 -7.45 -22.76 -11.68
N PHE A 145 -6.28 -23.31 -11.98
CA PHE A 145 -6.08 -24.34 -12.99
C PHE A 145 -5.23 -25.49 -12.45
N PRO A 146 -5.74 -26.27 -11.48
CA PRO A 146 -4.99 -27.35 -10.85
C PRO A 146 -4.59 -28.48 -11.81
N GLN A 147 -5.16 -28.49 -13.02
CA GLN A 147 -4.97 -29.50 -14.07
C GLN A 147 -4.14 -28.97 -15.25
N LEU A 148 -3.59 -27.77 -15.15
CA LEU A 148 -2.61 -27.25 -16.11
C LEU A 148 -1.24 -27.30 -15.44
N PRO A 149 -0.17 -27.64 -16.18
CA PRO A 149 1.19 -27.62 -15.64
C PRO A 149 1.56 -26.26 -15.05
#